data_AF-A0A4Q5ARG1-F1
#
_entry.id   AF-A0A4Q5ARG1-F1
#
_cell.length_a   1.000
_cell.length_b   1.000
_cell.length_c   1.000
_cell.angle_alpha   90.00
_cell.angle_beta   90.00
_cell.angle_gamma   90.00
#
_symmetry.space_group_name_H-M   'P 1'
#
loop_
_entity.id
_entity.type
_entity.pdbx_description
1 polymer ?
#
loop_
_entity_poly.entity_id
_entity_poly.type
_entity_poly.pdbx_seq_one_letter_code
_entity_poly.pdbx_strand_id
1 'polypeptide(L)'
;MIPNDYEPVYVYRPTVEVVDGRKVPGDLERIGRARMLVAPVAMARVLDTGRTVIVDGFDLYSRGHADIDMRVGDVLGIRGYRATITESPAQWRRGDRVIGWHWHAELKEDT
;
A
#
# COMPACT_ATOMS: atom_id res chain seq x y z
N MET A 1 14.68 -13.63 -14.01
CA MET A 1 13.59 -12.77 -13.47
C MET A 1 13.58 -11.54 -14.34
N ILE A 2 12.54 -11.37 -15.15
CA ILE A 2 12.53 -10.35 -16.21
C ILE A 2 12.11 -9.02 -15.56
N PRO A 3 12.95 -7.97 -15.58
CA PRO A 3 12.62 -6.65 -15.02
C PRO A 3 11.40 -5.96 -15.68
N ASN A 4 10.85 -6.53 -16.76
CA ASN A 4 9.71 -5.98 -17.51
C ASN A 4 8.38 -6.04 -16.78
N ASP A 5 8.19 -6.98 -15.84
CA ASP A 5 6.89 -7.16 -15.17
C ASP A 5 6.68 -6.16 -14.02
N TYR A 6 7.75 -5.46 -13.62
CA TYR A 6 7.65 -4.42 -12.61
C TYR A 6 6.96 -3.21 -13.24
N GLU A 7 6.08 -2.57 -12.49
CA GLU A 7 5.42 -1.33 -12.90
C GLU A 7 5.71 -0.22 -11.87
N PRO A 8 5.62 1.06 -12.28
CA PRO A 8 5.87 2.15 -11.36
C PRO A 8 4.72 2.33 -10.38
N VAL A 9 5.06 2.43 -9.10
CA VAL A 9 4.13 2.74 -8.00
C VAL A 9 4.58 4.05 -7.37
N TYR A 10 3.70 5.05 -7.37
CA TYR A 10 3.97 6.31 -6.69
C TYR A 10 3.51 6.21 -5.24
N VAL A 11 4.36 6.60 -4.31
CA VAL A 11 4.06 6.50 -2.88
C VAL A 11 3.83 7.90 -2.33
N TYR A 12 2.72 8.06 -1.64
CA TYR A 12 2.30 9.28 -0.97
C TYR A 12 2.06 8.99 0.50
N ARG A 13 2.32 9.99 1.34
CA ARG A 13 2.15 9.92 2.77
C ARG A 13 1.16 10.99 3.21
N PRO A 14 0.06 10.61 3.89
CA PRO A 14 -0.81 11.59 4.51
C PRO A 14 -0.02 12.38 5.55
N THR A 15 -0.11 13.70 5.45
CA THR A 15 0.37 14.60 6.49
C THR A 15 -0.73 14.77 7.55
N VAL A 16 -0.31 15.21 8.73
CA VAL A 16 -1.23 15.53 9.83
C VAL A 16 -1.00 16.98 10.19
N GLU A 17 -2.05 17.76 10.12
CA GLU A 17 -2.04 19.16 10.53
C GLU A 17 -2.63 19.31 11.93
N VAL A 18 -2.27 20.41 12.59
CA VAL A 18 -2.87 20.78 13.88
C VAL A 18 -3.61 22.09 13.70
N VAL A 19 -4.94 22.03 13.79
CA VAL A 19 -5.83 23.18 13.67
C VAL A 19 -6.61 23.31 14.98
N ASP A 20 -6.56 24.47 15.62
CA ASP A 20 -7.20 24.73 16.93
C ASP A 20 -6.90 23.66 17.99
N GLY A 21 -5.66 23.16 18.02
CA GLY A 21 -5.21 22.11 18.95
C GLY A 21 -5.71 20.70 18.61
N ARG A 22 -6.41 20.51 17.49
CA ARG A 22 -6.89 19.21 17.01
C ARG A 22 -6.06 18.71 15.84
N LYS A 23 -5.76 17.42 15.83
CA LYS A 23 -5.14 16.76 14.67
C LYS A 23 -6.19 16.58 13.58
N VAL A 24 -5.91 17.08 12.39
CA VAL A 24 -6.76 16.91 11.21
C VAL A 24 -5.94 16.28 10.07
N PRO A 25 -6.57 15.51 9.16
CA PRO A 25 -5.90 15.04 7.96
C PRO A 25 -5.39 16.21 7.12
N GLY A 26 -4.10 16.23 6.80
CA GLY A 26 -3.50 17.18 5.86
C GLY A 26 -3.41 16.61 4.44
N ASP A 27 -2.61 17.26 3.61
CA ASP A 27 -2.35 16.86 2.22
C ASP A 27 -1.56 15.54 2.09
N LEU A 28 -1.61 14.95 0.90
CA LEU A 28 -0.76 13.83 0.51
C LEU A 28 0.59 14.32 0.01
N GLU A 29 1.65 14.07 0.77
CA GLU A 29 3.04 14.36 0.36
C GLU A 29 3.59 13.19 -0.46
N ARG A 30 4.12 13.44 -1.66
CA ARG A 30 4.76 12.40 -2.45
C ARG A 30 6.14 12.06 -1.89
N ILE A 31 6.28 10.87 -1.29
CA ILE A 31 7.55 10.43 -0.69
C ILE A 31 8.45 9.68 -1.66
N GLY A 32 7.93 9.19 -2.80
CA GLY A 32 8.79 8.60 -3.82
C GLY A 32 8.09 7.83 -4.93
N ARG A 33 8.89 7.02 -5.63
CA ARG A 33 8.45 6.09 -6.68
C ARG A 33 9.20 4.78 -6.54
N ALA A 34 8.48 3.67 -6.42
CA ALA A 34 9.02 2.32 -6.42
C ALA A 34 8.72 1.61 -7.75
N ARG A 35 9.50 0.57 -8.06
CA ARG A 35 9.21 -0.39 -9.13
C ARG A 35 8.83 -1.70 -8.46
N MET A 36 7.64 -2.23 -8.74
CA MET A 36 7.11 -3.39 -8.02
C MET A 36 6.31 -4.29 -8.96
N LEU A 37 6.21 -5.57 -8.62
CA LEU A 37 5.16 -6.42 -9.19
C LEU A 37 3.85 -6.04 -8.53
N VAL A 38 2.79 -5.89 -9.32
CA VAL A 38 1.47 -5.48 -8.86
C VAL A 38 0.44 -6.49 -9.34
N ALA A 39 -0.23 -7.13 -8.39
CA ALA A 39 -1.32 -8.07 -8.64
C ALA A 39 -2.64 -7.47 -8.14
N PRO A 40 -3.64 -7.26 -9.01
CA PRO A 40 -4.99 -6.93 -8.57
C PRO A 40 -5.56 -8.04 -7.70
N VAL A 41 -6.30 -7.68 -6.66
CA VAL A 41 -6.96 -8.62 -5.76
C VAL A 41 -8.35 -8.11 -5.38
N ALA A 42 -9.28 -9.04 -5.16
CA ALA A 42 -10.58 -8.78 -4.57
C ALA A 42 -10.74 -9.72 -3.37
N MET A 43 -11.06 -9.19 -2.20
CA MET A 43 -11.14 -9.98 -0.97
C MET A 43 -12.43 -9.74 -0.20
N ALA A 44 -12.91 -10.79 0.47
CA ALA A 44 -13.99 -10.66 1.43
C ALA A 44 -13.45 -10.15 2.77
N ARG A 45 -14.00 -9.04 3.26
CA ARG A 45 -13.71 -8.46 4.57
C ARG A 45 -14.98 -8.46 5.41
N VAL A 46 -14.88 -8.93 6.65
CA VAL A 46 -15.96 -8.82 7.63
C VAL A 46 -15.77 -7.49 8.38
N LEU A 47 -16.77 -6.62 8.30
CA LEU A 47 -16.81 -5.37 9.05
C LEU A 47 -17.14 -5.63 10.52
N ASP A 48 -16.86 -4.66 11.38
CA ASP A 48 -17.19 -4.72 12.81
C ASP A 48 -18.70 -4.90 13.08
N THR A 49 -19.54 -4.51 12.11
CA THR A 49 -20.99 -4.72 12.12
C THR A 49 -21.40 -6.17 11.82
N GLY A 50 -20.45 -7.05 11.50
CA GLY A 50 -20.68 -8.43 11.06
C GLY A 50 -21.02 -8.56 9.57
N ARG A 51 -21.10 -7.46 8.83
CA ARG A 51 -21.37 -7.47 7.39
C ARG A 51 -20.11 -7.85 6.61
N THR A 52 -20.23 -8.82 5.69
CA THR A 52 -19.18 -9.11 4.70
C THR A 52 -19.29 -8.14 3.53
N VAL A 53 -18.17 -7.51 3.17
CA VAL A 53 -18.01 -6.69 1.97
C VAL A 53 -16.90 -7.26 1.11
N ILE A 54 -16.94 -7.02 -0.20
CA ILE A 54 -15.81 -7.28 -1.09
C ILE A 54 -15.04 -5.98 -1.25
N VAL A 55 -13.74 -6.03 -1.01
CA VAL A 55 -12.83 -4.90 -1.20
C VAL A 55 -11.88 -5.23 -2.32
N ASP A 56 -11.84 -4.35 -3.32
CA ASP A 56 -10.87 -4.41 -4.41
C ASP A 56 -9.57 -3.71 -4.00
N GLY A 57 -8.45 -4.20 -4.51
CA GLY A 57 -7.14 -3.69 -4.13
C GLY A 57 -6.00 -4.25 -4.96
N PHE A 58 -4.80 -4.11 -4.43
CA PHE A 58 -3.58 -4.61 -5.02
C PHE A 58 -2.68 -5.25 -3.96
N ASP A 59 -2.10 -6.39 -4.32
CA ASP A 59 -0.91 -6.91 -3.68
C ASP A 59 0.33 -6.45 -4.44
N LEU A 60 1.32 -5.97 -3.68
CA LEU A 60 2.57 -5.47 -4.22
C LEU A 60 3.74 -6.30 -3.74
N TYR A 61 4.68 -6.60 -4.65
CA TYR A 61 5.85 -7.39 -4.34
C TYR A 61 7.13 -6.71 -4.81
N SER A 62 8.13 -6.66 -3.93
CA SER A 62 9.49 -6.26 -4.26
C SER A 62 10.48 -7.33 -3.83
N ARG A 63 11.49 -7.58 -4.66
CA ARG A 63 12.60 -8.49 -4.33
C ARG A 63 13.72 -7.72 -3.64
N GLY A 64 14.29 -8.30 -2.60
CA GLY A 64 15.41 -7.68 -1.87
C GLY A 64 14.94 -6.66 -0.84
N HIS A 65 15.53 -5.46 -0.85
CA HIS A 65 15.17 -4.38 0.06
C HIS A 65 14.07 -3.50 -0.55
N ALA A 66 13.21 -2.94 0.28
CA ALA A 66 12.26 -1.93 -0.14
C ALA A 66 13.02 -0.60 -0.29
N ASP A 67 13.09 -0.04 -1.50
CA ASP A 67 13.77 1.25 -1.74
C ASP A 67 13.05 2.44 -1.07
N ILE A 68 11.80 2.22 -0.64
CA ILE A 68 10.97 3.19 0.06
C ILE A 68 10.39 2.50 1.30
N ASP A 69 10.49 3.17 2.45
CA ASP A 69 9.87 2.75 3.71
C ASP A 69 8.36 3.01 3.67
N MET A 70 7.64 2.14 2.96
CA MET A 70 6.19 2.15 2.85
C MET A 70 5.55 1.51 4.08
N ARG A 71 4.54 2.16 4.64
CA ARG A 71 3.86 1.73 5.88
C ARG A 71 2.34 1.80 5.77
N VAL A 72 1.66 1.20 6.73
CA VAL A 72 0.19 1.31 6.89
C VAL A 72 -0.23 2.77 6.86
N GLY A 73 -1.25 3.07 6.06
CA GLY A 73 -1.79 4.42 5.85
C GLY A 73 -1.11 5.21 4.72
N ASP A 74 0.04 4.77 4.19
CA ASP A 74 0.57 5.38 2.96
C ASP A 74 -0.38 5.08 1.78
N VAL A 75 -0.45 6.03 0.85
CA VAL A 75 -1.31 5.96 -0.33
C VAL A 75 -0.46 5.68 -1.57
N LEU A 76 -0.91 4.74 -2.38
CA LEU A 76 -0.24 4.26 -3.57
C LEU A 76 -0.99 4.72 -4.82
N GLY A 77 -0.26 5.36 -5.75
CA GLY A 77 -0.71 5.62 -7.10
C GLY A 77 -0.33 4.46 -8.02
N ILE A 78 -1.31 3.65 -8.42
CA ILE A 78 -1.13 2.41 -9.19
C ILE A 78 -2.09 2.43 -10.38
N ARG A 79 -1.58 2.40 -11.61
CA ARG A 79 -2.41 2.38 -12.85
C ARG A 79 -3.50 3.46 -12.91
N GLY A 80 -3.27 4.61 -12.29
CA GLY A 80 -4.25 5.71 -12.19
C GLY A 80 -5.19 5.63 -10.98
N TYR A 81 -5.21 4.51 -10.27
CA TYR A 81 -5.96 4.34 -9.02
C TYR A 81 -5.18 4.82 -7.81
N ARG A 82 -5.91 5.15 -6.74
CA ARG A 82 -5.38 5.39 -5.40
C ARG A 82 -5.77 4.23 -4.49
N ALA A 83 -4.78 3.56 -3.90
CA ALA A 83 -4.99 2.50 -2.92
C ALA A 83 -4.27 2.87 -1.61
N THR A 84 -4.80 2.48 -0.46
CA THR A 84 -4.18 2.72 0.85
C THR A 84 -3.61 1.44 1.39
N ILE A 85 -2.37 1.45 1.89
CA ILE A 85 -1.80 0.28 2.56
C ILE A 85 -2.56 0.05 3.87
N THR A 86 -3.23 -1.10 3.98
CA THR A 86 -4.05 -1.44 5.16
C THR A 86 -3.38 -2.44 6.08
N GLU A 87 -2.37 -3.17 5.60
CA GLU A 87 -1.64 -4.16 6.38
C GLU A 87 -0.16 -3.81 6.54
N SER A 88 0.43 -4.29 7.63
CA SER A 88 1.87 -4.10 7.85
C SER A 88 2.67 -4.85 6.79
N PRO A 89 3.76 -4.26 6.27
CA PRO A 89 4.59 -4.91 5.25
C PRO A 89 5.09 -6.27 5.72
N ALA A 90 4.87 -7.31 4.92
CA ALA A 90 5.29 -8.67 5.22
C ALA A 90 6.65 -8.97 4.57
N GLN A 91 7.60 -9.48 5.36
CA GLN A 91 8.88 -9.95 4.82
C GLN A 91 8.75 -11.36 4.30
N TRP A 92 9.20 -11.58 3.07
CA TRP A 92 9.43 -12.91 2.54
C TRP A 92 10.84 -13.35 2.86
N ARG A 93 10.97 -14.47 3.55
CA ARG A 93 12.25 -15.00 4.02
C ARG A 93 12.50 -16.39 3.48
N ARG A 94 13.77 -16.71 3.22
CA ARG A 94 14.27 -18.06 3.00
C ARG A 94 15.31 -18.34 4.08
N GLY A 95 14.91 -19.08 5.11
CA GLY A 95 15.68 -19.17 6.36
C GLY A 95 15.88 -17.78 6.96
N ASP A 96 17.12 -17.45 7.31
CA ASP A 96 17.46 -16.17 7.92
C ASP A 96 17.58 -15.01 6.92
N ARG A 97 17.48 -15.27 5.62
CA ARG A 97 17.63 -14.24 4.59
C ARG A 97 16.28 -13.68 4.16
N VAL A 98 16.12 -12.36 4.24
CA VAL A 98 15.03 -11.65 3.54
C VAL A 98 15.29 -11.70 2.04
N ILE A 99 14.31 -12.22 1.30
CA ILE A 99 14.35 -12.35 -0.16
C ILE A 99 13.43 -11.35 -0.85
N GLY A 100 12.47 -10.76 -0.14
CA GLY A 100 11.57 -9.76 -0.66
C GLY A 100 10.56 -9.29 0.37
N TRP A 101 9.63 -8.49 -0.10
CA TRP A 101 8.59 -7.85 0.70
C TRP A 101 7.27 -7.87 -0.05
N HIS A 102 6.20 -7.95 0.72
CA HIS A 102 4.82 -7.89 0.28
C HIS A 102 4.09 -6.78 1.02
N TRP A 103 3.23 -6.06 0.30
CA TRP A 103 2.30 -5.09 0.85
C TRP A 103 0.92 -5.37 0.29
N HIS A 104 -0.08 -5.10 1.12
CA HIS A 104 -1.47 -5.14 0.73
C HIS A 104 -2.05 -3.71 0.75
N ALA A 105 -2.72 -3.31 -0.32
CA ALA A 105 -3.36 -2.01 -0.42
C ALA A 105 -4.79 -2.12 -0.97
N GLU A 106 -5.72 -1.47 -0.29
CA GLU A 106 -7.15 -1.46 -0.63
C GLU A 106 -7.50 -0.19 -1.40
N LEU A 107 -8.33 -0.31 -2.45
CA LEU A 107 -8.96 0.84 -3.07
C LEU A 107 -9.90 1.48 -2.04
N LYS A 108 -9.80 2.80 -1.87
CA LYS A 108 -10.80 3.52 -1.09
C LYS A 108 -12.00 3.73 -2.00
N GLU A 109 -13.20 3.37 -1.54
CA GLU A 109 -14.42 3.88 -2.16
C GLU A 109 -14.42 5.40 -1.94
N ASP A 110 -14.41 6.18 -3.02
CA ASP A 110 -14.69 7.62 -2.93
C ASP A 110 -16.09 7.75 -2.33
N THR A 111 -16.14 8.16 -1.05
CA THR A 111 -17.38 8.39 -0.30
C THR A 111 -17.74 9.86 -0.33
#